data_AF-A0A1B7W5A9-F1
#
_entry.id   AF-A0A1B7W5A9-F1
#
_cell.length_a   1.000
_cell.length_b   1.000
_cell.length_c   1.000
_cell.angle_alpha   90.00
_cell.angle_beta   90.00
_cell.angle_gamma   90.00
#
_symmetry.space_group_name_H-M   'P 1'
#
loop_
_entity.id
_entity.type
_entity.pdbx_description
1 polymer ?
#
loop_
_entity_poly.entity_id
_entity_poly.type
_entity_poly.pdbx_seq_one_letter_code
_entity_poly.pdbx_strand_id
1 'polypeptide(L)'
;SIRVKTTDQGELSFEKQLTIGVTDLNDNESFTTTAQQDIIDADYGEDTITSTWANLQQNDTIKGGNGTDTLIITGGTVNNFVSINTSNTTNQLNIPGTTVFGFERFDLSSFTGTVSFLGTAGNDWVKGGTGKDILTGGDGNDYLNGGAGIDSLIGGLGNDTFVVDNIGDIITEGLNSGIDTVESSITWTLKTNLENLTLQGTTAINGTGNTLNNTLIGNTGNNVLNGGLGNDTLIGGLGNDTLIGGTGNDSYYVDNTADIITESVNQG
;
A
#
# COMPACT_ATOMS: atom_id res chain seq x y z
N SER A 1 16.46 17.95 32.89
CA SER A 1 16.22 17.43 34.26
C SER A 1 15.10 18.21 34.93
N ILE A 2 13.91 17.63 35.11
CA ILE A 2 12.82 18.28 35.83
C ILE A 2 12.99 17.98 37.33
N ARG A 3 13.10 19.03 38.16
CA ARG A 3 13.00 18.91 39.63
C ARG A 3 11.64 19.43 40.08
N VAL A 4 10.89 18.58 40.76
CA VAL A 4 9.65 18.95 41.44
C VAL A 4 9.91 18.99 42.94
N LYS A 5 9.41 20.03 43.61
CA LYS A 5 9.48 20.19 45.07
C LYS A 5 8.05 20.19 45.59
N THR A 6 7.74 19.34 46.57
CA THR A 6 6.43 19.33 47.25
C THR A 6 6.61 19.76 48.70
N THR A 7 5.58 20.42 49.24
CA THR A 7 5.48 20.82 50.64
C THR A 7 4.08 20.47 51.15
N ASP A 8 3.78 19.18 51.32
CA ASP A 8 2.82 18.75 52.35
C ASP A 8 2.95 17.24 52.61
N GLN A 9 2.70 16.82 53.86
CA GLN A 9 2.82 15.45 54.36
C GLN A 9 1.52 14.66 54.23
N GLY A 10 1.15 14.32 53.00
CA GLY A 10 0.10 13.34 52.71
C GLY A 10 0.52 12.49 51.52
N GLU A 11 0.36 11.17 51.63
CA GLU A 11 0.81 10.17 50.66
C GLU A 11 0.54 10.60 49.19
N LEU A 12 1.63 10.81 48.44
CA LEU A 12 1.61 11.06 47.01
C LEU A 12 1.64 9.71 46.28
N SER A 13 0.48 9.24 45.80
CA SER A 13 0.44 8.27 44.71
C SER A 13 0.78 8.98 43.41
N PHE A 14 1.85 8.56 42.74
CA PHE A 14 2.19 9.01 41.40
C PHE A 14 1.65 8.00 40.39
N GLU A 15 0.60 8.36 39.66
CA GLU A 15 0.35 7.80 38.34
C GLU A 15 1.02 8.77 37.36
N LYS A 16 2.30 8.51 37.08
CA LYS A 16 3.14 9.45 36.32
C LYS A 16 2.81 9.30 34.84
N GLN A 17 1.90 10.13 34.30
CA GLN A 17 1.86 10.43 32.87
C GLN A 17 3.20 11.08 32.48
N LEU A 18 4.08 10.32 31.83
CA LEU A 18 5.27 10.86 31.21
C LEU A 18 4.88 11.33 29.80
N THR A 19 4.44 12.59 29.68
CA THR A 19 4.35 13.23 28.37
C THR A 19 5.77 13.46 27.85
N ILE A 20 6.28 12.57 27.00
CA ILE A 20 7.47 12.84 26.20
C ILE A 20 7.02 13.74 25.05
N GLY A 21 6.85 15.03 25.32
CA GLY A 21 6.78 16.02 24.25
C GLY A 21 8.18 16.14 23.66
N VAL A 22 8.49 15.33 22.65
CA VAL A 22 9.68 15.58 21.82
C VAL A 22 9.38 16.88 21.09
N THR A 23 10.09 17.95 21.45
CA THR A 23 9.95 19.26 20.82
C THR A 23 11.34 19.73 20.48
N ASP A 24 11.76 19.47 19.23
CA ASP A 24 12.75 20.21 18.43
C ASP A 24 13.18 19.33 17.25
N LEU A 25 12.48 19.31 16.11
CA LEU A 25 12.72 18.31 15.05
C LEU A 25 12.42 18.82 13.64
N ASN A 26 13.29 19.70 13.13
CA ASN A 26 13.38 19.84 11.68
C ASN A 26 14.31 18.71 11.19
N ASP A 27 13.78 17.63 10.59
CA ASP A 27 14.36 16.75 9.55
C ASP A 27 13.98 15.24 9.72
N ASN A 28 12.98 14.75 8.98
CA ASN A 28 12.67 13.33 8.70
C ASN A 28 12.91 12.35 9.87
N GLU A 29 12.12 12.44 10.93
CA GLU A 29 12.33 11.68 12.15
C GLU A 29 11.59 10.34 12.22
N SER A 30 12.00 9.51 13.18
CA SER A 30 11.30 8.27 13.50
C SER A 30 11.07 8.08 14.99
N PHE A 31 9.83 7.71 15.33
CA PHE A 31 9.38 7.50 16.70
C PHE A 31 8.77 6.12 16.87
N THR A 32 8.82 5.60 18.09
CA THR A 32 8.09 4.40 18.47
C THR A 32 7.27 4.68 19.73
N THR A 33 5.97 4.40 19.67
CA THR A 33 5.08 4.51 20.83
C THR A 33 5.49 3.53 21.92
N THR A 34 5.01 3.77 23.13
CA THR A 34 5.24 2.95 24.31
C THR A 34 3.93 2.32 24.77
N ALA A 35 4.00 1.42 25.76
CA ALA A 35 2.80 0.88 26.40
C ALA A 35 2.17 1.86 27.42
N GLN A 36 2.37 3.16 27.24
CA GLN A 36 1.82 4.25 28.05
C GLN A 36 1.07 5.19 27.13
N GLN A 37 0.30 6.10 27.71
CA GLN A 37 -0.32 7.16 26.93
C GLN A 37 0.75 8.09 26.36
N ASP A 38 0.86 8.13 25.05
CA ASP A 38 1.80 8.99 24.33
C ASP A 38 1.09 10.21 23.70
N ILE A 39 1.83 11.32 23.59
CA ILE A 39 1.41 12.51 22.84
C ILE A 39 2.58 12.85 21.91
N ILE A 40 2.40 12.57 20.62
CA ILE A 40 3.40 12.72 19.56
C ILE A 40 2.87 13.73 18.54
N ASP A 41 3.75 14.65 18.13
CA ASP A 41 3.50 15.67 17.11
C ASP A 41 4.79 15.78 16.27
N ALA A 42 4.77 15.27 15.04
CA ALA A 42 5.93 15.19 14.15
C ALA A 42 6.10 16.43 13.23
N ASP A 43 5.61 17.58 13.70
CA ASP A 43 5.90 18.93 13.18
C ASP A 43 6.05 19.11 11.65
N TYR A 44 7.27 19.16 11.09
CA TYR A 44 7.53 19.38 9.65
C TYR A 44 8.55 18.37 9.11
N GLY A 45 8.23 17.62 8.07
CA GLY A 45 9.18 16.69 7.48
C GLY A 45 8.51 15.54 6.74
N GLU A 46 9.31 14.53 6.42
CA GLU A 46 8.77 13.20 6.12
C GLU A 46 9.04 12.29 7.32
N ASP A 47 8.07 12.18 8.21
CA ASP A 47 8.24 11.52 9.48
C ASP A 47 7.69 10.10 9.50
N THR A 48 8.21 9.27 10.39
CA THR A 48 7.78 7.88 10.54
C THR A 48 7.47 7.53 12.00
N ILE A 49 6.21 7.31 12.30
CA ILE A 49 5.77 6.89 13.64
C ILE A 49 5.40 5.41 13.59
N THR A 50 6.08 4.60 14.41
CA THR A 50 5.81 3.17 14.55
C THR A 50 5.05 2.89 15.84
N SER A 51 4.00 2.09 15.77
CA SER A 51 3.25 1.65 16.93
C SER A 51 2.90 0.17 16.83
N THR A 52 2.96 -0.54 17.95
CA THR A 52 2.34 -1.87 18.01
C THR A 52 0.83 -1.70 18.22
N TRP A 53 0.03 -2.65 17.73
CA TRP A 53 -1.40 -2.67 17.99
C TRP A 53 -1.74 -2.54 19.49
N ALA A 54 -0.94 -3.15 20.36
CA ALA A 54 -1.13 -3.07 21.80
C ALA A 54 -0.85 -1.68 22.38
N ASN A 55 0.16 -0.97 21.87
CA ASN A 55 0.47 0.39 22.30
C ASN A 55 -0.62 1.37 21.88
N LEU A 56 -1.18 1.22 20.67
CA LEU A 56 -2.27 2.08 20.19
C LEU A 56 -3.54 2.03 21.03
N GLN A 57 -3.68 1.11 22.00
CA GLN A 57 -4.84 1.06 22.90
C GLN A 57 -4.70 1.95 24.14
N GLN A 58 -3.64 2.76 24.24
CA GLN A 58 -3.27 3.49 25.46
C GLN A 58 -3.78 4.95 25.53
N ASN A 59 -4.75 5.31 24.68
CA ASN A 59 -5.31 6.67 24.53
C ASN A 59 -4.33 7.69 23.97
N ASP A 60 -3.54 7.28 22.98
CA ASP A 60 -2.48 8.11 22.42
C ASP A 60 -3.05 9.27 21.60
N THR A 61 -2.29 10.35 21.50
CA THR A 61 -2.49 11.38 20.48
C THR A 61 -1.27 11.37 19.58
N ILE A 62 -1.46 11.05 18.31
CA ILE A 62 -0.38 10.88 17.34
C ILE A 62 -0.69 11.76 16.13
N LYS A 63 0.24 12.63 15.76
CA LYS A 63 0.10 13.51 14.60
C LYS A 63 1.32 13.40 13.70
N GLY A 64 1.10 13.23 12.40
CA GLY A 64 2.18 13.27 11.41
C GLY A 64 2.73 14.68 11.22
N GLY A 65 1.88 15.70 11.25
CA GLY A 65 2.34 17.09 11.14
C GLY A 65 2.18 17.60 9.71
N ASN A 66 3.17 18.34 9.23
CA ASN A 66 3.23 18.83 7.86
C ASN A 66 4.27 18.06 7.06
N GLY A 67 3.86 17.54 5.92
CA GLY A 67 4.75 16.94 4.95
C GLY A 67 4.19 15.63 4.47
N THR A 68 4.99 14.58 4.40
CA THR A 68 4.49 13.26 3.99
C THR A 68 4.90 12.22 5.00
N ASP A 69 3.96 11.94 5.89
CA ASP A 69 4.21 11.21 7.12
C ASP A 69 3.69 9.78 7.02
N THR A 70 4.41 8.88 7.68
CA THR A 70 4.15 7.44 7.66
C THR A 70 3.78 6.93 9.04
N LEU A 71 2.60 6.33 9.17
CA LEU A 71 2.23 5.55 10.34
C LEU A 71 2.46 4.07 10.05
N ILE A 72 3.34 3.44 10.83
CA ILE A 72 3.59 2.01 10.80
C ILE A 72 2.84 1.34 11.95
N ILE A 73 1.96 0.38 11.66
CA ILE A 73 1.25 -0.42 12.67
C ILE A 73 1.72 -1.87 12.60
N THR A 74 2.20 -2.40 13.72
CA THR A 74 2.78 -3.75 13.80
C THR A 74 2.07 -4.63 14.81
N GLY A 75 2.26 -5.95 14.69
CA GLY A 75 1.74 -6.93 15.65
C GLY A 75 0.25 -7.18 15.47
N GLY A 76 -0.49 -7.32 16.56
CA GLY A 76 -1.90 -7.73 16.51
C GLY A 76 -2.08 -9.25 16.41
N THR A 77 -3.31 -9.67 16.16
CA THR A 77 -3.76 -11.05 16.01
C THR A 77 -4.81 -11.10 14.92
N VAL A 78 -5.07 -12.27 14.34
CA VAL A 78 -6.05 -12.46 13.24
C VAL A 78 -7.47 -11.94 13.55
N ASN A 79 -7.81 -11.71 14.82
CA ASN A 79 -9.11 -11.18 15.24
C ASN A 79 -9.12 -9.65 15.40
N ASN A 80 -7.98 -8.98 15.23
CA ASN A 80 -7.87 -7.53 15.32
C ASN A 80 -8.28 -6.90 13.98
N PHE A 81 -8.81 -5.69 14.09
CA PHE A 81 -9.34 -4.93 12.97
C PHE A 81 -8.86 -3.48 13.09
N VAL A 82 -8.21 -2.99 12.04
CA VAL A 82 -7.82 -1.59 11.89
C VAL A 82 -8.76 -0.96 10.87
N SER A 83 -9.37 0.17 11.21
CA SER A 83 -10.08 1.01 10.23
C SER A 83 -9.44 2.38 10.16
N ILE A 84 -8.97 2.72 8.97
CA ILE A 84 -8.36 3.99 8.61
C ILE A 84 -9.32 4.71 7.67
N ASN A 85 -9.61 5.97 7.97
CA ASN A 85 -10.44 6.84 7.14
C ASN A 85 -9.74 8.20 7.01
N THR A 86 -9.09 8.43 5.87
CA THR A 86 -8.28 9.64 5.67
C THR A 86 -9.14 10.89 5.49
N SER A 87 -10.45 10.76 5.25
CA SER A 87 -11.40 11.89 5.24
C SER A 87 -11.59 12.52 6.60
N ASN A 88 -11.26 11.79 7.67
CA ASN A 88 -11.37 12.32 9.01
C ASN A 88 -10.10 13.08 9.39
N THR A 89 -10.16 14.40 9.23
CA THR A 89 -9.08 15.34 9.58
C THR A 89 -8.80 15.43 11.08
N THR A 90 -9.66 14.85 11.93
CA THR A 90 -9.51 14.87 13.39
C THR A 90 -9.14 13.52 13.99
N ASN A 91 -9.50 12.42 13.33
CA ASN A 91 -9.13 11.07 13.74
C ASN A 91 -9.20 10.05 12.59
N GLN A 92 -8.09 9.85 11.89
CA GLN A 92 -7.97 8.89 10.80
C GLN A 92 -8.06 7.44 11.27
N LEU A 93 -7.73 7.11 12.53
CA LEU A 93 -7.72 5.73 13.02
C LEU A 93 -8.84 5.47 14.02
N ASN A 94 -9.72 4.51 13.73
CA ASN A 94 -10.84 4.16 14.62
C ASN A 94 -10.40 3.20 15.74
N ILE A 95 -9.60 3.70 16.68
CA ILE A 95 -9.24 2.98 17.92
C ILE A 95 -9.80 3.76 19.12
N PRO A 96 -10.57 3.13 20.03
CA PRO A 96 -11.12 3.82 21.19
C PRO A 96 -10.05 4.53 22.02
N GLY A 97 -10.24 5.83 22.24
CA GLY A 97 -9.36 6.64 23.07
C GLY A 97 -8.11 7.17 22.37
N THR A 98 -7.71 6.56 21.26
CA THR A 98 -6.53 6.97 20.49
C THR A 98 -6.94 7.85 19.32
N THR A 99 -6.22 8.97 19.17
CA THR A 99 -6.45 9.97 18.13
C THR A 99 -5.23 10.02 17.22
N VAL A 100 -5.42 9.72 15.94
CA VAL A 100 -4.36 9.73 14.92
C VAL A 100 -4.80 10.66 13.79
N PHE A 101 -3.95 11.58 13.34
CA PHE A 101 -4.27 12.41 12.17
C PHE A 101 -3.02 12.98 11.48
N GLY A 102 -3.21 13.47 10.26
CA GLY A 102 -2.15 14.10 9.47
C GLY A 102 -1.12 13.09 8.97
N PHE A 103 -1.56 11.89 8.57
CA PHE A 103 -0.71 10.91 7.90
C PHE A 103 -1.22 10.67 6.47
N GLU A 104 -0.27 10.57 5.54
CA GLU A 104 -0.49 10.29 4.12
C GLU A 104 -0.13 8.84 3.76
N ARG A 105 0.73 8.20 4.55
CA ARG A 105 1.17 6.82 4.34
C ARG A 105 0.84 5.94 5.54
N PHE A 106 0.27 4.77 5.27
CA PHE A 106 -0.03 3.76 6.27
C PHE A 106 0.66 2.44 5.93
N ASP A 107 1.63 2.01 6.74
CA ASP A 107 2.30 0.72 6.58
C ASP A 107 1.85 -0.27 7.66
N LEU A 108 1.02 -1.22 7.27
CA LEU A 108 0.54 -2.30 8.13
C LEU A 108 1.07 -3.66 7.68
N SER A 109 2.19 -3.70 6.93
CA SER A 109 2.77 -4.93 6.37
C SER A 109 3.09 -6.01 7.42
N SER A 110 3.28 -5.60 8.67
CA SER A 110 3.53 -6.50 9.81
C SER A 110 2.34 -6.63 10.77
N PHE A 111 1.16 -6.13 10.39
CA PHE A 111 -0.07 -6.29 11.14
C PHE A 111 -0.70 -7.65 10.84
N THR A 112 -1.00 -8.40 11.90
CA THR A 112 -1.80 -9.61 11.84
C THR A 112 -3.22 -9.22 12.20
N GLY A 113 -4.14 -9.27 11.24
CA GLY A 113 -5.52 -8.82 11.40
C GLY A 113 -6.04 -8.19 10.10
N THR A 114 -7.30 -7.77 10.09
CA THR A 114 -7.91 -7.12 8.91
C THR A 114 -7.71 -5.61 8.95
N VAL A 115 -7.40 -5.02 7.79
CA VAL A 115 -7.33 -3.59 7.53
C VAL A 115 -8.50 -3.17 6.66
N SER A 116 -9.20 -2.13 7.06
CA SER A 116 -10.13 -1.37 6.22
C SER A 116 -9.56 0.03 6.03
N PHE A 117 -9.23 0.38 4.81
CA PHE A 117 -8.73 1.70 4.44
C PHE A 117 -9.73 2.39 3.51
N LEU A 118 -10.07 3.62 3.86
CA LEU A 118 -10.85 4.53 3.03
C LEU A 118 -10.05 5.80 2.82
N GLY A 119 -9.48 5.95 1.63
CA GLY A 119 -8.79 7.13 1.16
C GLY A 119 -9.75 8.24 0.72
N THR A 120 -9.21 9.33 0.19
CA THR A 120 -9.97 10.51 -0.23
C THR A 120 -9.47 11.10 -1.54
N ALA A 121 -9.46 12.43 -1.67
CA ALA A 121 -8.82 13.10 -2.78
C ALA A 121 -7.35 13.33 -2.42
N GLY A 122 -6.44 13.01 -3.34
CA GLY A 122 -5.00 13.03 -3.11
C GLY A 122 -4.41 11.64 -3.33
N ASN A 123 -3.09 11.56 -3.38
CA ASN A 123 -2.41 10.28 -3.59
C ASN A 123 -2.26 9.57 -2.25
N ASP A 124 -3.07 8.55 -2.02
CA ASP A 124 -3.06 7.73 -0.82
C ASP A 124 -2.08 6.56 -0.95
N TRP A 125 -1.40 6.21 0.14
CA TRP A 125 -0.47 5.07 0.16
C TRP A 125 -0.79 4.16 1.34
N VAL A 126 -1.14 2.91 1.05
CA VAL A 126 -1.46 1.92 2.08
C VAL A 126 -0.86 0.56 1.76
N LYS A 127 -0.22 -0.03 2.78
CA LYS A 127 0.07 -1.47 2.84
C LYS A 127 -0.78 -2.08 3.94
N GLY A 128 -1.61 -3.04 3.57
CA GLY A 128 -2.32 -3.96 4.45
C GLY A 128 -1.35 -4.95 5.11
N GLY A 129 -1.91 -5.98 5.72
CA GLY A 129 -1.19 -6.93 6.54
C GLY A 129 -1.28 -8.36 6.03
N THR A 130 -1.49 -9.30 6.95
CA THR A 130 -1.73 -10.72 6.60
C THR A 130 -3.22 -11.10 6.60
N GLY A 131 -4.10 -10.10 6.70
CA GLY A 131 -5.54 -10.27 6.89
C GLY A 131 -6.28 -10.49 5.59
N LYS A 132 -7.60 -10.38 5.67
CA LYS A 132 -8.40 -10.07 4.49
C LYS A 132 -8.74 -8.59 4.57
N ASP A 133 -8.18 -7.81 3.66
CA ASP A 133 -8.17 -6.36 3.72
C ASP A 133 -9.10 -5.76 2.66
N ILE A 134 -9.59 -4.55 2.95
CA ILE A 134 -10.44 -3.77 2.03
C ILE A 134 -9.82 -2.38 1.95
N LEU A 135 -9.19 -2.09 0.81
CA LEU A 135 -8.46 -0.85 0.57
C LEU A 135 -9.15 -0.09 -0.57
N THR A 136 -9.62 1.13 -0.27
CA THR A 136 -10.22 2.05 -1.25
C THR A 136 -9.36 3.30 -1.34
N GLY A 137 -8.83 3.62 -2.52
CA GLY A 137 -7.98 4.76 -2.79
C GLY A 137 -8.76 6.08 -2.81
N GLY A 138 -9.71 6.24 -3.72
CA GLY A 138 -10.51 7.45 -3.85
C GLY A 138 -10.20 8.19 -5.14
N ASP A 139 -9.90 9.49 -5.06
CA ASP A 139 -9.43 10.25 -6.22
C ASP A 139 -7.92 10.52 -6.02
N GLY A 140 -7.07 10.25 -6.99
CA GLY A 140 -5.63 10.42 -6.87
C GLY A 140 -4.87 9.31 -7.54
N ASN A 141 -3.55 9.34 -7.45
CA ASN A 141 -2.73 8.22 -7.90
C ASN A 141 -2.34 7.41 -6.66
N ASP A 142 -3.11 6.37 -6.37
CA ASP A 142 -3.03 5.64 -5.12
C ASP A 142 -2.13 4.41 -5.22
N TYR A 143 -1.49 4.04 -4.11
CA TYR A 143 -0.74 2.80 -3.98
C TYR A 143 -1.43 1.89 -2.98
N LEU A 144 -2.00 0.79 -3.48
CA LEU A 144 -2.82 -0.14 -2.72
C LEU A 144 -2.17 -1.53 -2.73
N ASN A 145 -1.63 -1.93 -1.57
CA ASN A 145 -1.06 -3.25 -1.38
C ASN A 145 -1.81 -3.96 -0.24
N GLY A 146 -2.59 -5.00 -0.55
CA GLY A 146 -3.33 -5.77 0.45
C GLY A 146 -2.43 -6.56 1.41
N GLY A 147 -1.21 -6.86 0.98
CA GLY A 147 -0.33 -7.81 1.64
C GLY A 147 -0.80 -9.24 1.39
N ALA A 148 -0.49 -10.13 2.33
CA ALA A 148 -0.90 -11.52 2.20
C ALA A 148 -2.36 -11.64 2.61
N GLY A 149 -3.21 -12.20 1.77
CA GLY A 149 -4.63 -12.18 2.10
C GLY A 149 -5.51 -12.64 0.97
N ILE A 150 -6.81 -12.40 1.09
CA ILE A 150 -7.68 -12.36 -0.08
C ILE A 150 -8.33 -10.99 -0.03
N ASP A 151 -7.71 -10.04 -0.71
CA ASP A 151 -7.96 -8.64 -0.47
C ASP A 151 -8.88 -8.02 -1.53
N SER A 152 -9.52 -6.92 -1.15
CA SER A 152 -10.32 -6.10 -2.06
C SER A 152 -9.64 -4.76 -2.23
N LEU A 153 -9.17 -4.50 -3.44
CA LEU A 153 -8.48 -3.26 -3.81
C LEU A 153 -9.36 -2.48 -4.78
N ILE A 154 -9.65 -1.23 -4.45
CA ILE A 154 -10.50 -0.33 -5.23
C ILE A 154 -9.70 0.95 -5.41
N GLY A 155 -9.25 1.28 -6.61
CA GLY A 155 -8.44 2.47 -6.85
C GLY A 155 -9.31 3.71 -6.81
N GLY A 156 -10.12 3.89 -7.84
CA GLY A 156 -11.02 5.03 -7.96
C GLY A 156 -10.62 5.89 -9.15
N LEU A 157 -10.58 7.21 -9.01
CA LEU A 157 -10.13 8.09 -10.10
C LEU A 157 -8.62 8.35 -9.98
N GLY A 158 -7.93 8.47 -11.11
CA GLY A 158 -6.50 8.71 -11.20
C GLY A 158 -5.74 7.42 -11.54
N ASN A 159 -4.41 7.50 -11.61
CA ASN A 159 -3.58 6.39 -12.06
C ASN A 159 -3.06 5.61 -10.85
N ASP A 160 -3.71 4.50 -10.56
CA ASP A 160 -3.49 3.72 -9.35
C ASP A 160 -2.51 2.58 -9.58
N THR A 161 -1.88 2.15 -8.48
CA THR A 161 -0.98 0.98 -8.44
C THR A 161 -1.53 -0.04 -7.44
N PHE A 162 -1.83 -1.23 -7.94
CA PHE A 162 -2.31 -2.37 -7.17
C PHE A 162 -1.21 -3.41 -7.03
N VAL A 163 -0.90 -3.81 -5.80
CA VAL A 163 0.01 -4.94 -5.56
C VAL A 163 -0.80 -6.18 -5.25
N VAL A 164 -0.56 -7.25 -6.00
CA VAL A 164 -1.27 -8.53 -5.84
C VAL A 164 -0.29 -9.68 -5.64
N ASP A 165 -0.49 -10.42 -4.56
CA ASP A 165 0.30 -11.59 -4.20
C ASP A 165 -0.54 -12.87 -4.06
N ASN A 166 -1.87 -12.72 -4.08
CA ASN A 166 -2.80 -13.81 -3.93
C ASN A 166 -3.77 -13.89 -5.12
N ILE A 167 -4.01 -15.10 -5.62
CA ILE A 167 -4.96 -15.31 -6.73
C ILE A 167 -6.41 -14.97 -6.33
N GLY A 168 -6.69 -14.91 -5.04
CA GLY A 168 -7.96 -14.49 -4.47
C GLY A 168 -8.18 -12.98 -4.49
N ASP A 169 -7.16 -12.16 -4.75
CA ASP A 169 -7.27 -10.70 -4.71
C ASP A 169 -8.24 -10.17 -5.76
N ILE A 170 -9.02 -9.17 -5.37
CA ILE A 170 -10.03 -8.55 -6.21
C ILE A 170 -9.69 -7.08 -6.38
N ILE A 171 -9.20 -6.73 -7.56
CA ILE A 171 -9.15 -5.35 -8.03
C ILE A 171 -10.49 -4.97 -8.66
N THR A 172 -11.03 -3.81 -8.29
CA THR A 172 -12.22 -3.20 -8.88
C THR A 172 -11.85 -1.85 -9.44
N GLU A 173 -11.91 -1.71 -10.77
CA GLU A 173 -11.58 -0.47 -11.46
C GLU A 173 -12.70 0.06 -12.36
N GLY A 174 -12.81 1.39 -12.41
CA GLY A 174 -13.85 2.12 -13.12
C GLY A 174 -13.48 2.41 -14.57
N LEU A 175 -14.47 2.47 -15.47
CA LEU A 175 -14.22 2.85 -16.86
C LEU A 175 -13.74 4.30 -16.98
N ASN A 176 -12.62 4.53 -17.68
CA ASN A 176 -11.99 5.84 -17.89
C ASN A 176 -11.55 6.53 -16.58
N SER A 177 -11.14 5.75 -15.58
CA SER A 177 -10.75 6.32 -14.28
C SER A 177 -9.26 6.63 -14.20
N GLY A 178 -8.43 5.98 -15.00
CA GLY A 178 -6.99 6.22 -15.01
C GLY A 178 -6.28 5.40 -16.08
N ILE A 179 -4.95 5.36 -15.95
CA ILE A 179 -4.09 4.33 -16.53
C ILE A 179 -3.46 3.61 -15.35
N ASP A 180 -3.97 2.42 -15.09
CA ASP A 180 -3.73 1.72 -13.83
C ASP A 180 -2.72 0.60 -13.99
N THR A 181 -1.97 0.35 -12.93
CA THR A 181 -0.86 -0.61 -12.92
C THR A 181 -1.10 -1.70 -11.89
N VAL A 182 -0.99 -2.95 -12.33
CA VAL A 182 -0.89 -4.10 -11.44
C VAL A 182 0.56 -4.52 -11.32
N GLU A 183 1.07 -4.53 -10.10
CA GLU A 183 2.32 -5.14 -9.71
C GLU A 183 2.04 -6.53 -9.13
N SER A 184 2.51 -7.60 -9.78
CA SER A 184 2.16 -8.96 -9.37
C SER A 184 3.37 -9.83 -9.07
N SER A 185 3.39 -10.49 -7.91
CA SER A 185 4.36 -11.55 -7.57
C SER A 185 3.86 -12.96 -7.90
N ILE A 186 2.73 -13.07 -8.61
CA ILE A 186 2.11 -14.33 -9.04
C ILE A 186 1.77 -14.27 -10.53
N THR A 187 1.31 -15.40 -11.08
CA THR A 187 0.71 -15.36 -12.43
C THR A 187 -0.59 -14.57 -12.37
N TRP A 188 -0.75 -13.59 -13.26
CA TRP A 188 -1.87 -12.66 -13.21
C TRP A 188 -2.48 -12.40 -14.58
N THR A 189 -3.79 -12.19 -14.59
CA THR A 189 -4.55 -11.76 -15.76
C THR A 189 -5.23 -10.44 -15.43
N LEU A 190 -4.96 -9.40 -16.22
CA LEU A 190 -5.60 -8.11 -16.04
C LEU A 190 -7.12 -8.25 -16.22
N LYS A 191 -7.86 -7.71 -15.25
CA LYS A 191 -9.30 -7.53 -15.35
C LYS A 191 -9.62 -6.32 -16.24
N THR A 192 -10.89 -6.07 -16.53
CA THR A 192 -11.33 -4.91 -17.31
C THR A 192 -10.87 -3.60 -16.69
N ASN A 193 -10.58 -2.60 -17.51
CA ASN A 193 -10.15 -1.25 -17.11
C ASN A 193 -8.78 -1.20 -16.41
N LEU A 194 -7.92 -2.20 -16.63
CA LEU A 194 -6.53 -2.17 -16.17
C LEU A 194 -5.62 -2.19 -17.39
N GLU A 195 -4.66 -1.28 -17.45
CA GLU A 195 -3.84 -1.06 -18.63
C GLU A 195 -2.45 -1.70 -18.51
N ASN A 196 -1.85 -1.69 -17.32
CA ASN A 196 -0.46 -2.13 -17.15
C ASN A 196 -0.34 -3.32 -16.18
N LEU A 197 0.55 -4.26 -16.51
CA LEU A 197 0.99 -5.34 -15.63
C LEU A 197 2.50 -5.37 -15.57
N THR A 198 3.05 -5.35 -14.36
CA THR A 198 4.47 -5.60 -14.09
C THR A 198 4.60 -6.83 -13.21
N LEU A 199 5.24 -7.88 -13.73
CA LEU A 199 5.59 -9.08 -12.95
C LEU A 199 6.81 -8.79 -12.09
N GLN A 200 6.75 -9.18 -10.81
CA GLN A 200 7.82 -8.98 -9.83
C GLN A 200 8.55 -10.27 -9.52
N GLY A 201 9.73 -10.14 -8.89
CA GLY A 201 10.53 -11.26 -8.43
C GLY A 201 11.36 -11.93 -9.53
N THR A 202 11.69 -13.21 -9.30
CA THR A 202 12.58 -13.99 -10.18
C THR A 202 12.00 -15.34 -10.57
N THR A 203 10.78 -15.63 -10.14
CA THR A 203 10.08 -16.88 -10.42
C THR A 203 9.46 -16.82 -11.82
N ALA A 204 9.36 -17.97 -12.49
CA ALA A 204 8.66 -18.08 -13.76
C ALA A 204 7.14 -17.97 -13.52
N ILE A 205 6.64 -16.75 -13.57
CA ILE A 205 5.21 -16.38 -13.52
C ILE A 205 4.79 -15.79 -14.86
N ASN A 206 3.49 -15.74 -15.14
CA ASN A 206 2.99 -15.33 -16.45
C ASN A 206 2.07 -14.11 -16.32
N GLY A 207 1.97 -13.36 -17.41
CA GLY A 207 1.11 -12.19 -17.54
C GLY A 207 0.12 -12.38 -18.68
N THR A 208 -1.11 -11.93 -18.47
CA THR A 208 -2.12 -11.87 -19.54
C THR A 208 -2.83 -10.52 -19.46
N GLY A 209 -2.89 -9.81 -20.58
CA GLY A 209 -3.67 -8.58 -20.73
C GLY A 209 -5.16 -8.86 -20.87
N ASN A 210 -5.88 -7.89 -21.38
CA ASN A 210 -7.33 -7.88 -21.53
C ASN A 210 -7.72 -7.47 -22.97
N THR A 211 -8.73 -6.62 -23.12
CA THR A 211 -9.21 -6.15 -24.43
C THR A 211 -8.75 -4.73 -24.77
N LEU A 212 -7.99 -4.10 -23.87
CA LEU A 212 -7.44 -2.76 -23.98
C LEU A 212 -6.02 -2.83 -24.53
N ASN A 213 -5.43 -1.68 -24.85
CA ASN A 213 -4.01 -1.62 -25.16
C ASN A 213 -3.21 -1.77 -23.87
N ASN A 214 -2.58 -2.91 -23.67
CA ASN A 214 -1.87 -3.23 -22.45
C ASN A 214 -0.35 -3.04 -22.55
N THR A 215 0.28 -2.62 -21.46
CA THR A 215 1.74 -2.76 -21.28
C THR A 215 2.02 -3.89 -20.31
N LEU A 216 2.64 -4.97 -20.81
CA LEU A 216 3.01 -6.14 -20.02
C LEU A 216 4.53 -6.21 -19.88
N ILE A 217 5.01 -6.13 -18.65
CA ILE A 217 6.43 -6.21 -18.29
C ILE A 217 6.67 -7.49 -17.49
N GLY A 218 7.52 -8.37 -18.02
CA GLY A 218 7.98 -9.57 -17.35
C GLY A 218 9.01 -9.30 -16.26
N ASN A 219 9.40 -10.35 -15.55
CA ASN A 219 10.40 -10.31 -14.50
C ASN A 219 11.72 -10.94 -15.00
N THR A 220 12.58 -11.38 -14.07
CA THR A 220 13.87 -12.00 -14.46
C THR A 220 13.78 -13.50 -14.74
N GLY A 221 12.62 -14.12 -14.51
CA GLY A 221 12.34 -15.51 -14.85
C GLY A 221 11.82 -15.65 -16.28
N ASN A 222 11.63 -16.89 -16.73
CA ASN A 222 11.03 -17.14 -18.05
C ASN A 222 9.52 -16.95 -17.96
N ASN A 223 9.00 -15.89 -18.58
CA ASN A 223 7.60 -15.52 -18.56
C ASN A 223 6.91 -15.88 -19.87
N VAL A 224 5.63 -16.23 -19.78
CA VAL A 224 4.69 -16.14 -20.91
C VAL A 224 3.90 -14.86 -20.73
N LEU A 225 4.05 -13.92 -21.66
CA LEU A 225 3.27 -12.68 -21.72
C LEU A 225 2.30 -12.77 -22.89
N ASN A 226 1.00 -12.64 -22.62
CA ASN A 226 -0.05 -12.66 -23.63
C ASN A 226 -0.80 -11.32 -23.63
N GLY A 227 -0.64 -10.50 -24.67
CA GLY A 227 -1.26 -9.18 -24.80
C GLY A 227 -2.79 -9.28 -24.80
N GLY A 228 -3.33 -10.15 -25.65
CA GLY A 228 -4.77 -10.41 -25.72
C GLY A 228 -5.40 -9.73 -26.93
N LEU A 229 -6.30 -8.78 -26.70
CA LEU A 229 -6.78 -7.89 -27.76
C LEU A 229 -6.34 -6.46 -27.41
N GLY A 230 -6.13 -5.64 -28.43
CA GLY A 230 -5.60 -4.29 -28.25
C GLY A 230 -4.24 -4.17 -28.90
N ASN A 231 -3.72 -2.95 -29.00
CA ASN A 231 -2.35 -2.73 -29.46
C ASN A 231 -1.45 -2.78 -28.23
N ASP A 232 -0.80 -3.91 -28.01
CA ASP A 232 -0.10 -4.21 -26.78
C ASP A 232 1.39 -3.89 -26.87
N THR A 233 2.02 -3.64 -25.72
CA THR A 233 3.48 -3.55 -25.57
C THR A 233 3.95 -4.66 -24.64
N LEU A 234 4.76 -5.57 -25.16
CA LEU A 234 5.26 -6.74 -24.43
C LEU A 234 6.77 -6.62 -24.23
N ILE A 235 7.20 -6.59 -22.97
CA ILE A 235 8.60 -6.48 -22.55
C ILE A 235 8.93 -7.73 -21.74
N GLY A 236 9.68 -8.68 -22.32
CA GLY A 236 9.98 -9.98 -21.70
C GLY A 236 10.83 -9.87 -20.43
N GLY A 237 11.95 -9.14 -20.52
CA GLY A 237 12.91 -9.04 -19.43
C GLY A 237 14.08 -9.99 -19.63
N LEU A 238 14.84 -10.27 -18.56
CA LEU A 238 16.09 -11.03 -18.70
C LEU A 238 15.88 -12.53 -19.01
N GLY A 239 14.67 -13.05 -18.81
CA GLY A 239 14.32 -14.46 -18.98
C GLY A 239 14.39 -14.94 -20.43
N ASN A 240 14.13 -16.23 -20.65
CA ASN A 240 13.82 -16.73 -21.99
C ASN A 240 12.30 -16.72 -22.14
N ASP A 241 11.76 -15.68 -22.74
CA ASP A 241 10.35 -15.36 -22.65
C ASP A 241 9.56 -15.82 -23.87
N THR A 242 8.25 -15.99 -23.69
CA THR A 242 7.30 -16.16 -24.80
C THR A 242 6.35 -14.98 -24.83
N LEU A 243 6.47 -14.17 -25.86
CA LEU A 243 5.65 -12.97 -26.07
C LEU A 243 4.60 -13.26 -27.12
N ILE A 244 3.32 -13.24 -26.73
CA ILE A 244 2.16 -13.52 -27.58
C ILE A 244 1.38 -12.21 -27.67
N GLY A 245 1.43 -11.49 -28.79
CA GLY A 245 0.71 -10.21 -28.93
C GLY A 245 -0.79 -10.42 -28.88
N GLY A 246 -1.31 -11.20 -29.83
CA GLY A 246 -2.74 -11.44 -29.95
C GLY A 246 -3.29 -10.53 -31.04
N THR A 247 -4.48 -9.96 -30.85
CA THR A 247 -5.06 -9.08 -31.88
C THR A 247 -4.77 -7.62 -31.62
N GLY A 248 -4.21 -6.94 -32.61
CA GLY A 248 -3.89 -5.53 -32.64
C GLY A 248 -2.47 -5.35 -33.14
N ASN A 249 -2.06 -4.11 -33.31
CA ASN A 249 -0.69 -3.79 -33.72
C ASN A 249 0.21 -3.79 -32.50
N ASP A 250 0.83 -4.95 -32.23
CA ASP A 250 1.63 -5.16 -31.02
C ASP A 250 3.09 -4.74 -31.20
N SER A 251 3.70 -4.31 -30.09
CA SER A 251 5.11 -3.94 -29.99
C SER A 251 5.83 -4.86 -29.02
N TYR A 252 6.95 -5.40 -29.47
CA TYR A 252 7.75 -6.36 -28.70
C TYR A 252 9.13 -5.79 -28.40
N TYR A 253 9.53 -5.83 -27.14
CA TYR A 253 10.91 -5.54 -26.74
C TYR A 253 11.60 -6.85 -26.38
N VAL A 254 12.57 -7.22 -27.22
CA VAL A 254 13.37 -8.44 -27.07
C VAL A 254 14.76 -8.04 -26.60
N ASP A 255 15.06 -8.29 -25.33
CA ASP A 255 16.36 -8.10 -24.72
C ASP A 255 17.14 -9.41 -24.53
N ASN A 256 16.48 -10.57 -24.66
CA ASN A 256 17.14 -11.87 -24.69
C ASN A 256 16.98 -12.57 -26.05
N THR A 257 18.10 -13.03 -26.62
CA THR A 257 18.10 -13.75 -27.92
C THR A 257 17.33 -15.07 -27.91
N ALA A 258 16.98 -15.60 -26.74
CA ALA A 258 16.20 -16.81 -26.57
C ALA A 258 14.68 -16.55 -26.52
N ASP A 259 14.24 -15.29 -26.56
CA ASP A 259 12.82 -14.96 -26.55
C ASP A 259 12.11 -15.44 -27.81
N ILE A 260 10.87 -15.87 -27.64
CA ILE A 260 10.00 -16.35 -28.70
C ILE A 260 8.84 -15.38 -28.85
N ILE A 261 8.72 -14.78 -30.04
CA ILE A 261 7.54 -13.98 -30.40
C ILE A 261 6.55 -14.86 -31.16
N THR A 262 5.29 -14.81 -30.75
CA THR A 262 4.16 -15.44 -31.43
C THR A 262 3.15 -14.38 -31.87
N GLU A 263 3.05 -14.18 -33.18
CA GLU A 263 2.09 -13.29 -33.82
C GLU A 263 1.29 -14.07 -34.87
N SER A 264 -0.04 -13.96 -34.87
CA SER A 264 -0.88 -14.70 -35.81
C SER A 264 -1.19 -13.88 -37.05
N VAL A 265 -1.36 -14.56 -38.20
CA VAL A 265 -1.62 -13.88 -39.47
C VAL A 265 -2.91 -13.06 -39.40
N ASN A 266 -2.83 -11.79 -39.82
CA ASN A 266 -3.93 -10.81 -39.82
C ASN A 266 -4.42 -10.38 -38.43
N GLN A 267 -3.61 -10.53 -37.40
CA GLN A 267 -3.95 -10.03 -36.07
C GLN A 267 -3.37 -8.63 -35.81
N GLY A 268 -2.34 -8.19 -36.54
CA GLY A 268 -1.82 -6.82 -36.57
C GLY A 268 -0.84 -6.65 -37.72
#